data_AF-A0A6G3ZX33-F1
#
_entry.id   AF-A0A6G3ZX33-F1
#
_cell.length_a   1.000
_cell.length_b   1.000
_cell.length_c   1.000
_cell.angle_alpha   90.00
_cell.angle_beta   90.00
_cell.angle_gamma   90.00
#
_symmetry.space_group_name_H-M   'P 1'
#
loop_
_entity.id
_entity.type
_entity.pdbx_description
1 polymer ?
#
loop_
_entity_poly.entity_id
_entity_poly.type
_entity_poly.pdbx_seq_one_letter_code
_entity_poly.pdbx_strand_id
1 'polypeptide(L)' 'MVQRILERYGYQVETKEVPHEEMFMFHEKGDVDFLVSAWLPSSYAVYLNRYKEEVGQLGVLYERYYM' A
#
# COMPACT_ATOMS: atom_id res chain seq x y z
N MET A 1 5.60 -11.26 -1.40
CA MET A 1 5.70 -11.48 -2.87
C MET A 1 6.27 -10.26 -3.57
N VAL A 2 5.65 -9.07 -3.44
CA VAL A 2 6.09 -7.81 -4.09
C VAL A 2 7.57 -7.52 -3.84
N GLN A 3 8.02 -7.57 -2.59
CA GLN A 3 9.44 -7.40 -2.22
C GLN A 3 10.38 -8.25 -3.08
N ARG A 4 10.14 -9.56 -3.19
CA ARG A 4 10.99 -10.48 -3.97
C ARG A 4 11.02 -10.17 -5.45
N ILE A 5 9.94 -9.62 -6.01
CA ILE A 5 9.91 -9.20 -7.41
C ILE A 5 10.81 -7.99 -7.60
N LEU A 6 10.68 -6.97 -6.75
CA LEU A 6 11.51 -5.77 -6.79
C LEU A 6 13.00 -6.10 -6.57
N GLU A 7 13.31 -6.95 -5.60
CA GLU A 7 14.69 -7.42 -5.36
C GLU A 7 15.27 -8.14 -6.58
N ARG A 8 14.47 -8.95 -7.30
CA ARG A 8 14.89 -9.60 -8.55
C ARG A 8 15.23 -8.58 -9.65
N TYR A 9 14.55 -7.44 -9.67
CA TYR A 9 14.84 -6.34 -10.60
C TYR A 9 15.98 -5.43 -10.12
N GLY A 10 16.65 -5.75 -9.02
CA GLY A 10 17.84 -5.04 -8.53
C GLY A 10 17.56 -3.92 -7.54
N TYR A 11 16.32 -3.76 -7.06
CA TYR A 11 15.99 -2.79 -6.02
C TYR A 11 16.37 -3.32 -4.63
N GLN A 12 16.90 -2.45 -3.78
CA GLN A 12 16.96 -2.71 -2.34
C GLN A 12 15.60 -2.35 -1.74
N VAL A 13 14.98 -3.29 -1.04
CA VAL A 13 13.64 -3.11 -0.49
C VAL A 13 13.71 -3.19 1.02
N GLU A 14 13.19 -2.17 1.69
CA GLU A 14 12.90 -2.19 3.12
C GLU A 14 11.40 -2.39 3.33
N THR A 15 11.03 -3.21 4.31
CA THR A 15 9.63 -3.45 4.66
C THR A 15 9.38 -3.03 6.10
N LYS A 16 8.30 -2.28 6.31
CA LYS A 16 7.86 -1.85 7.64
C LYS A 16 6.46 -2.40 7.93
N GLU A 17 6.35 -3.25 8.93
CA GLU A 17 5.08 -3.77 9.42
C GLU A 17 4.60 -2.95 10.63
N VAL A 18 3.45 -2.30 10.48
CA VAL A 18 2.84 -1.43 11.49
C VAL A 18 1.32 -1.57 11.44
N PRO A 19 0.59 -1.13 12.49
CA PRO A 19 -0.87 -1.04 12.45
C PRO A 19 -1.36 -0.25 11.23
N HIS A 20 -2.55 -0.58 10.72
CA HIS A 20 -3.08 0.00 9.48
C HIS A 20 -3.13 1.53 9.52
N GLU A 21 -3.56 2.13 10.64
CA GLU A 21 -3.61 3.59 10.78
C GLU A 21 -2.23 4.23 10.63
N GLU A 22 -1.21 3.67 11.28
CA GLU A 22 0.17 4.15 11.17
C GLU A 22 0.73 3.95 9.75
N MET A 23 0.39 2.85 9.08
CA MET A 23 0.78 2.61 7.69
C MET A 23 0.33 3.76 6.77
N PHE A 24 -0.93 4.19 6.84
CA PHE A 24 -1.42 5.31 6.03
C PHE A 24 -0.80 6.64 6.45
N MET A 25 -0.48 6.83 7.74
CA MET A 25 0.20 8.04 8.22
C MET A 25 1.65 8.13 7.72
N PHE A 26 2.40 7.03 7.70
CA PHE A 26 3.76 7.01 7.15
C PHE A 26 3.75 7.29 5.65
N HIS A 27 2.77 6.73 4.92
CA HIS A 27 2.63 6.98 3.49
C HIS A 27 2.23 8.43 3.17
N GLU A 28 1.29 9.00 3.93
CA GLU A 28 0.89 10.42 3.83
C GLU A 28 2.07 11.37 4.08
N LYS A 29 3.02 10.98 4.95
CA LYS A 29 4.25 11.75 5.23
C LYS A 29 5.37 11.54 4.22
N GLY A 30 5.26 10.55 3.33
CA GLY A 30 6.33 10.16 2.42
C GLY A 30 7.45 9.33 3.08
N ASP A 31 7.21 8.78 4.27
CA ASP A 31 8.17 7.90 4.97
C ASP A 31 8.22 6.48 4.36
N VAL A 32 7.21 6.12 3.54
CA VAL A 32 7.17 4.89 2.74
C VAL A 32 6.66 5.19 1.33
N ASP A 33 7.21 4.50 0.33
CA ASP A 33 6.95 4.80 -1.09
C ASP A 33 5.59 4.28 -1.60
N PHE A 34 5.17 3.09 -1.17
CA PHE A 34 3.89 2.50 -1.58
C PHE A 34 3.38 1.45 -0.59
N LEU A 35 2.06 1.22 -0.62
CA LEU A 35 1.36 0.30 0.26
C LEU A 35 0.95 -0.97 -0.51
N VAL A 36 1.26 -2.15 0.03
CA VAL A 36 0.93 -3.45 -0.61
C VAL A 36 -0.19 -4.23 0.10
N SER A 37 -0.71 -3.69 1.20
CA SER A 37 -1.72 -4.33 2.06
C SER A 37 -2.96 -3.46 2.25
N ALA A 38 -3.20 -2.50 1.35
CA ALA A 38 -4.37 -1.64 1.40
C ALA A 38 -5.62 -2.35 0.82
N TRP A 39 -6.55 -2.75 1.69
CA TRP A 39 -7.88 -3.24 1.30
C TRP A 39 -8.82 -2.08 0.92
N LEU A 40 -8.97 -1.86 -0.39
CA LEU A 40 -9.79 -0.80 -0.98
C LEU A 40 -10.89 -1.38 -1.88
N PRO A 41 -12.02 -0.66 -2.08
CA PRO A 41 -12.37 0.66 -1.51
C PRO A 41 -13.04 0.58 -0.13
N SER A 42 -13.06 -0.59 0.52
CA SER A 42 -13.80 -0.80 1.77
C SER A 42 -12.98 -0.42 3.02
N SER A 43 -12.38 -1.41 3.69
CA SER A 43 -11.91 -1.33 5.07
C SER A 43 -11.00 -0.16 5.41
N TYR A 44 -10.20 0.34 4.45
CA TYR A 44 -9.23 1.40 4.72
C TYR A 44 -9.41 2.68 3.91
N ALA A 45 -10.52 2.83 3.17
CA ALA A 45 -10.74 4.04 2.39
C ALA A 45 -10.78 5.31 3.26
N VAL A 46 -11.22 5.21 4.52
CA VAL A 46 -11.26 6.35 5.45
C VAL A 46 -9.89 6.97 5.68
N TYR A 47 -8.82 6.17 5.73
CA TYR A 47 -7.46 6.67 5.93
C TYR A 47 -6.88 7.30 4.67
N LEU A 48 -7.12 6.68 3.51
CA LEU A 48 -6.66 7.16 2.21
C LEU A 48 -7.37 8.45 1.78
N ASN A 49 -8.66 8.59 2.12
CA ASN A 49 -9.50 9.72 1.67
C ASN A 49 -8.92 11.10 1.99
N ARG A 50 -8.05 11.23 2.99
CA ARG A 50 -7.42 12.51 3.37
C ARG A 50 -6.45 13.05 2.32
N TYR A 51 -5.76 12.16 1.62
CA TYR A 51 -4.69 12.50 0.68
C TYR A 51 -4.82 11.74 -0.65
N LYS A 52 -5.97 11.14 -0.94
CA LYS A 52 -6.22 10.30 -2.12
C LYS A 52 -5.96 10.99 -3.46
N GLU A 53 -6.06 12.31 -3.51
CA GLU A 53 -5.81 13.11 -4.72
C GLU A 53 -4.31 13.32 -4.98
N GLU A 54 -3.47 13.05 -3.98
CA GLU A 54 -2.01 13.22 -4.02
C GLU A 54 -1.28 11.92 -4.36
N VAL A 55 -2.00 10.79 -4.41
CA VAL A 55 -1.42 9.46 -4.62
C VAL A 55 -2.15 8.68 -5.70
N GLY A 56 -1.41 7.82 -6.40
CA GLY A 56 -1.95 6.96 -7.45
C GLY A 56 -2.18 5.52 -7.00
N GLN A 57 -3.21 4.87 -7.53
CA GLN A 57 -3.39 3.42 -7.39
C GLN A 57 -2.54 2.69 -8.43
N LEU A 58 -1.56 1.89 -7.97
CA LEU A 58 -0.65 1.15 -8.85
C LEU A 58 -1.30 -0.11 -9.47
N GLY A 59 -2.18 -0.78 -8.74
CA GLY A 59 -2.84 -1.99 -9.21
C GLY A 59 -3.56 -2.75 -8.10
N VAL A 60 -4.29 -3.80 -8.49
CA VAL A 60 -4.99 -4.70 -7.57
C VAL A 60 -4.19 -5.98 -7.40
N LEU A 61 -3.72 -6.25 -6.17
CA LEU A 61 -2.96 -7.47 -5.86
C LEU A 61 -3.83 -8.69 -5.60
N TYR A 62 -5.08 -8.46 -5.16
CA TYR A 62 -6.04 -9.50 -4.85
C TYR A 62 -7.45 -8.97 -5.05
N GLU A 63 -8.25 -9.67 -5.85
CA GLU A 63 -9.69 -9.47 -5.95
C GLU A 63 -10.40 -10.65 -5.28
N ARG A 64 -11.38 -10.35 -4.43
CA ARG A 64 -12.21 -11.40 -3.84
C ARG A 64 -13.03 -12.05 -4.95
N TYR A 65 -12.87 -13.35 -5.11
CA TYR A 65 -13.71 -14.15 -6.00
C TYR A 65 -15.10 -14.32 -5.38
N TYR A 66 -16.14 -13.94 -6.11
CA TYR A 66 -17.53 -14.27 -5.80
C TYR A 66 -17.97 -15.36 -6.79
N MET A 67 -18.43 -16.51 -6.25
CA MET A 67 -19.09 -17.58 -7.01
C MET A 67 -20.52 -17.19 -7.37
#